data_AF-C2FTY5-F1
#
_entry.id   AF-C2FTY5-F1
#
_cell.length_a   1.000
_cell.length_b   1.000
_cell.length_c   1.000
_cell.angle_alpha   90.00
_cell.angle_beta   90.00
_cell.angle_gamma   90.00
#
_symmetry.space_group_name_H-M   'P 1'
#
loop_
_entity.id
_entity.type
_entity.pdbx_description
1 polymer ?
#
loop_
_entity_poly.entity_id
_entity_poly.type
_entity_poly.pdbx_seq_one_letter_code
_entity_poly.pdbx_strand_id
1 'polypeptide(L)'
;MRKESSANLENETILRDYCQAMKTLQLFSGRWKISILFAIHSSVKTYTELKSLLLNVSDRMLAKQLNELIKDRLLEKRKNQNDFFLSSYLKGTEYL
;
A
#
# COMPACT_ATOMS: atom_id res chain seq x y z
N MET A 1 -15.15 11.71 -11.97
CA MET A 1 -15.20 10.71 -13.06
C MET A 1 -13.91 10.81 -13.86
N ARG A 2 -13.10 9.75 -13.96
CA ARG A 2 -11.86 9.77 -14.76
C ARG A 2 -12.25 9.52 -16.21
N LYS A 3 -11.82 10.36 -17.17
CA LYS A 3 -12.15 10.20 -18.59
C LYS A 3 -11.35 9.02 -19.18
N GLU A 4 -12.07 8.01 -19.68
CA GLU A 4 -11.49 6.75 -20.17
C GLU A 4 -10.71 6.87 -21.49
N SER A 5 -10.88 7.96 -22.24
CA SER A 5 -10.11 8.27 -23.47
C SER A 5 -9.19 9.49 -23.32
N SER A 6 -8.69 9.74 -22.11
CA SER A 6 -7.75 10.85 -21.91
C SER A 6 -6.32 10.40 -22.18
N ALA A 7 -5.51 11.29 -22.78
CA ALA A 7 -4.07 11.09 -22.93
C ALA A 7 -3.39 10.66 -21.61
N ASN A 8 -3.97 11.02 -20.45
CA ASN A 8 -3.51 10.57 -19.14
C ASN A 8 -3.61 9.06 -18.92
N LEU A 9 -4.67 8.38 -19.42
CA LEU A 9 -4.78 6.93 -19.30
C LEU A 9 -3.77 6.25 -20.22
N GLU A 10 -3.63 6.75 -21.44
CA GLU A 10 -2.69 6.23 -22.44
C GLU A 10 -1.24 6.36 -21.95
N ASN A 11 -0.88 7.52 -21.41
CA ASN A 11 0.42 7.76 -20.79
C ASN A 11 0.69 6.85 -19.58
N GLU A 12 -0.32 6.58 -18.74
CA GLU A 12 -0.17 5.67 -17.60
C GLU A 12 0.12 4.23 -18.07
N THR A 13 -0.53 3.78 -19.14
CA THR A 13 -0.29 2.47 -19.74
C THR A 13 1.11 2.37 -20.34
N ILE A 14 1.51 3.36 -21.14
CA ILE A 14 2.86 3.40 -21.75
C ILE A 14 3.94 3.32 -20.68
N LEU A 15 3.83 4.13 -19.62
CA LEU A 15 4.80 4.14 -18.53
C LEU A 15 4.83 2.82 -17.74
N ARG A 16 3.67 2.18 -17.55
CA ARG A 16 3.56 0.88 -16.87
C ARG A 16 4.26 -0.24 -17.65
N ASP A 17 4.21 -0.18 -18.97
CA ASP A 17 4.81 -1.17 -19.86
C ASP A 17 6.30 -0.89 -20.12
N TYR A 18 6.73 0.36 -19.98
CA TYR A 18 8.12 0.77 -20.20
C TYR A 18 9.11 0.11 -19.23
N CYS A 19 8.79 -0.01 -17.94
CA CYS A 19 9.70 -0.63 -16.99
C CYS A 19 9.04 -1.27 -15.76
N GLN A 20 9.69 -2.32 -15.24
CA GLN A 20 9.25 -3.00 -14.01
C GLN A 20 9.26 -2.07 -12.79
N ALA A 21 10.15 -1.07 -12.77
CA ALA A 21 10.20 -0.07 -11.71
C ALA A 21 8.89 0.74 -11.62
N MET A 22 8.21 1.01 -12.74
CA MET A 22 6.91 1.69 -12.71
C MET A 22 5.82 0.81 -12.08
N LYS A 23 5.82 -0.50 -12.35
CA LYS A 23 4.92 -1.46 -11.71
C LYS A 23 5.15 -1.47 -10.19
N THR A 24 6.41 -1.47 -9.76
CA THR A 24 6.77 -1.39 -8.33
C THR A 24 6.29 -0.07 -7.72
N LEU A 25 6.54 1.07 -8.36
CA LEU A 25 6.11 2.38 -7.87
C LEU A 25 4.59 2.46 -7.72
N GLN A 26 3.83 1.85 -8.62
CA GLN A 26 2.36 1.78 -8.52
C GLN A 26 1.87 1.02 -7.30
N LEU A 27 2.58 -0.03 -6.84
CA LEU A 27 2.22 -0.75 -5.61
C LEU A 27 2.25 0.19 -4.40
N PHE A 28 3.22 1.10 -4.37
CA PHE A 28 3.40 2.09 -3.31
C PHE A 28 2.60 3.38 -3.52
N SER A 29 2.08 3.60 -4.73
CA SER A 29 1.34 4.80 -5.08
C SER A 29 0.04 4.94 -4.30
N GLY A 30 -0.36 6.18 -4.04
CA GLY A 30 -1.56 6.51 -3.26
C GLY A 30 -1.21 7.18 -1.94
N ARG A 31 -2.15 7.97 -1.42
CA ARG A 31 -1.92 8.89 -0.28
C ARG A 31 -1.57 8.18 1.02
N TRP A 32 -2.06 6.96 1.23
CA TRP A 32 -2.03 6.29 2.53
C TRP A 32 -1.09 5.10 2.62
N LYS A 33 -0.75 4.46 1.48
CA LYS A 33 -0.01 3.19 1.47
C LYS A 33 1.36 3.29 2.14
N ILE A 34 2.16 4.29 1.77
CA ILE A 34 3.50 4.50 2.36
C ILE A 34 3.40 4.77 3.87
N SER A 35 2.49 5.63 4.31
CA SER A 35 2.34 5.95 5.73
C SER A 35 1.92 4.73 6.56
N ILE A 36 1.03 3.88 6.01
CA ILE A 36 0.64 2.60 6.66
C ILE A 36 1.84 1.67 6.78
N LEU A 37 2.60 1.47 5.69
CA LEU A 37 3.77 0.60 5.68
C LEU A 37 4.84 1.08 6.66
N PHE A 38 5.11 2.39 6.70
CA PHE A 38 6.06 2.99 7.62
C PHE A 38 5.63 2.86 9.08
N ALA A 39 4.34 3.05 9.37
CA ALA A 39 3.80 2.86 10.73
C ALA A 39 4.01 1.41 11.20
N ILE A 40 3.71 0.43 10.34
CA ILE A 40 3.90 -1.00 10.63
C ILE A 40 5.36 -1.35 10.83
N HIS A 41 6.25 -0.79 9.99
CA HIS A 41 7.69 -0.91 10.18
C HIS A 41 8.13 -0.35 11.56
N SER A 42 7.53 0.76 11.99
CA SER A 42 7.80 1.44 13.26
C SER A 42 7.10 0.80 14.47
N SER A 43 6.66 -0.46 14.35
CA SER A 43 5.99 -1.26 15.39
C SER A 43 4.51 -0.98 15.65
N VAL A 44 3.83 -0.18 14.83
CA VAL A 44 2.36 -0.01 14.93
C VAL A 44 1.65 -1.16 14.21
N LYS A 45 1.00 -2.06 14.95
CA LYS A 45 0.53 -3.33 14.36
C LYS A 45 -0.97 -3.47 14.31
N THR A 46 -1.72 -2.75 15.13
CA THR A 46 -3.18 -2.91 15.18
C THR A 46 -3.89 -1.88 14.31
N TYR A 47 -5.12 -2.23 13.90
CA TYR A 47 -5.99 -1.30 13.18
C TYR A 47 -6.25 -0.01 13.96
N THR A 48 -6.46 -0.11 15.27
CA THR A 48 -6.78 1.03 16.14
C THR A 48 -5.63 2.02 16.23
N GLU A 49 -4.40 1.53 16.40
CA GLU A 49 -3.20 2.36 16.44
C GLU A 49 -2.90 3.00 15.08
N LEU A 50 -3.10 2.26 13.97
CA LEU A 50 -2.98 2.84 12.62
C LEU A 50 -3.96 3.98 12.42
N LYS A 51 -5.20 3.82 12.88
CA LYS A 51 -6.23 4.86 12.77
C LYS A 51 -5.95 6.07 13.64
N SER A 52 -5.40 5.90 14.84
CA SER A 52 -5.03 7.01 15.71
C SER A 52 -3.83 7.80 15.17
N LEU A 53 -2.87 7.12 14.55
CA LEU A 53 -1.71 7.76 13.92
C LEU A 53 -2.06 8.50 12.63
N LEU A 54 -2.91 7.91 11.78
CA LEU A 54 -3.28 8.46 10.47
C LEU A 54 -4.52 9.36 10.58
N LEU A 55 -4.33 10.53 11.16
CA LEU A 55 -5.39 11.52 11.36
C LEU A 55 -6.19 11.77 10.06
N ASN A 56 -7.52 11.81 10.18
CA ASN A 56 -8.48 12.00 9.09
C ASN A 56 -8.68 10.82 8.11
N VAL A 57 -8.03 9.67 8.32
CA VAL A 57 -8.39 8.46 7.56
C VAL A 57 -9.74 7.94 8.05
N SER A 58 -10.67 7.71 7.12
CA SER A 58 -11.94 7.04 7.46
C SER A 58 -11.74 5.53 7.58
N ASP A 59 -12.61 4.85 8.33
CA ASP A 59 -12.52 3.38 8.50
C ASP A 59 -12.56 2.65 7.15
N ARG A 60 -13.50 3.07 6.29
CA ARG A 60 -13.64 2.51 4.95
C ARG A 60 -12.36 2.68 4.13
N MET A 61 -11.69 3.84 4.25
CA MET A 61 -10.44 4.08 3.53
C MET A 61 -9.31 3.24 4.09
N LEU A 62 -9.12 3.21 5.41
CA LEU A 62 -8.06 2.44 6.05
C LEU A 62 -8.21 0.94 5.74
N ALA A 63 -9.42 0.38 5.87
CA ALA A 63 -9.71 -1.00 5.52
C ALA A 63 -9.45 -1.29 4.04
N LYS A 64 -9.83 -0.38 3.13
CA LYS A 64 -9.53 -0.51 1.70
C LYS A 64 -8.03 -0.58 1.44
N GLN A 65 -7.26 0.34 2.01
CA GLN A 65 -5.81 0.41 1.80
C GLN A 65 -5.08 -0.80 2.38
N LEU A 66 -5.47 -1.26 3.57
CA LEU A 66 -4.93 -2.50 4.17
C LEU A 66 -5.22 -3.73 3.30
N ASN A 67 -6.45 -3.86 2.78
CA ASN A 67 -6.81 -4.96 1.89
C ASN A 67 -6.03 -4.93 0.57
N GLU A 68 -5.81 -3.75 -0.02
CA GLU A 68 -4.97 -3.58 -1.21
C GLU A 68 -3.53 -4.01 -0.92
N LEU A 69 -2.94 -3.54 0.18
CA LEU A 69 -1.57 -3.91 0.58
C LEU A 69 -1.41 -5.41 0.86
N ILE A 70 -2.42 -6.07 1.41
CA ILE A 70 -2.43 -7.53 1.61
C ILE A 70 -2.53 -8.26 0.27
N LYS A 71 -3.44 -7.82 -0.61
CA LYS A 71 -3.61 -8.39 -1.95
C LYS A 71 -2.32 -8.27 -2.77
N ASP A 72 -1.64 -7.13 -2.65
CA ASP A 72 -0.37 -6.82 -3.31
C ASP A 72 0.83 -7.54 -2.64
N ARG A 73 0.60 -8.34 -1.59
CA ARG A 73 1.62 -9.07 -0.81
C ARG A 73 2.69 -8.18 -0.17
N LEU A 74 2.33 -6.95 0.15
CA LEU A 74 3.17 -6.02 0.91
C LEU A 74 2.94 -6.18 2.42
N LEU A 75 1.72 -6.53 2.81
CA LEU A 75 1.33 -6.80 4.19
C LEU A 75 0.75 -8.20 4.35
N GLU A 76 0.84 -8.70 5.57
CA GLU A 76 0.16 -9.91 6.01
C GLU A 76 -0.60 -9.62 7.31
N LYS A 77 -1.74 -10.29 7.50
CA LYS A 77 -2.60 -10.16 8.69
C LYS A 77 -2.54 -11.43 9.53
N ARG A 78 -2.20 -11.33 10.81
CA ARG A 78 -2.30 -12.47 11.74
C ARG A 78 -3.74 -12.68 12.17
N LYS A 79 -4.26 -13.89 11.94
CA LYS A 79 -5.62 -14.29 12.32
C LYS A 79 -5.90 -14.18 13.82
N ASN A 80 -4.89 -14.39 14.66
CA ASN A 80 -5.08 -14.56 16.11
C ASN A 80 -4.90 -13.26 16.92
N GLN A 81 -4.30 -12.21 16.34
CA GLN A 81 -3.95 -10.99 17.09
C GLN A 81 -4.49 -9.71 16.46
N ASN A 82 -5.21 -9.78 15.33
CA ASN A 82 -5.62 -8.60 14.55
C ASN A 82 -4.47 -7.65 14.19
N ASP A 83 -3.25 -8.20 14.13
CA ASP A 83 -2.02 -7.49 13.83
C ASP A 83 -1.68 -7.55 12.35
N PHE A 84 -1.04 -6.49 11.86
CA PHE A 84 -0.42 -6.40 10.54
C PHE A 84 1.11 -6.46 10.64
N PHE A 85 1.76 -7.06 9.64
CA PHE A 85 3.21 -7.10 9.52
C PHE A 85 3.63 -7.00 8.06
N LEU A 86 4.84 -6.49 7.82
CA LEU A 86 5.43 -6.46 6.48
C LEU A 86 5.66 -7.90 5.99
N SER A 87 5.25 -8.20 4.77
CA SER A 87 5.50 -9.50 4.15
C SER A 87 7.00 -9.75 3.95
N SER A 88 7.40 -11.02 3.87
CA SER A 88 8.78 -11.40 3.51
C SER A 88 9.21 -10.87 2.14
N TYR A 89 8.26 -10.63 1.23
CA TYR A 89 8.50 -9.97 -0.06
C TYR A 89 9.19 -8.60 0.09
N LEU A 90 8.92 -7.87 1.18
CA LEU A 90 9.59 -6.60 1.48
C LEU A 90 10.88 -6.78 2.30
N LYS A 91 11.11 -7.95 2.90
CA LYS A 91 12.34 -8.24 3.66
C LYS A 91 13.52 -8.63 2.75
N GLY A 92 13.25 -9.01 1.51
CA GLY A 92 14.29 -9.36 0.52
C GLY A 92 15.04 -8.18 -0.09
N THR A 93 14.79 -6.94 0.33
CA THR A 93 15.48 -5.74 -0.16
C THR A 93 16.61 -5.29 0.77
N GLU A 94 17.39 -6.22 1.30
CA GLU A 94 18.69 -5.91 1.97
C GLU A 94 19.78 -5.47 0.97
N TYR A 95 19.41 -5.20 -0.30
CA TYR A 95 20.31 -4.73 -1.35
C TYR A 95 19.75 -3.47 -2.05
N LEU A 96 19.50 -2.43 -1.26
CA LEU A 96 19.65 -1.03 -1.67
C LEU A 96 20.41 -0.27 -0.58
#